data_AF-A0A349HHD6-F1
#
_entry.id   AF-A0A349HHD6-F1
#
_cell.length_a   1.000
_cell.length_b   1.000
_cell.length_c   1.000
_cell.angle_alpha   90.00
_cell.angle_beta   90.00
_cell.angle_gamma   90.00
#
_symmetry.space_group_name_H-M   'P 1'
#
loop_
_entity.id
_entity.type
_entity.pdbx_description
1 polymer ?
#
loop_
_entity_poly.entity_id
_entity_poly.type
_entity_poly.pdbx_seq_one_letter_code
_entity_poly.pdbx_strand_id
1 'polypeptide(L)'
;WLMGIPASEAYTASSLMGTKTILNEFLAYLQLAGLPEGALSERSTIIMTYAMCGFANLGSLGILIGGLLSITPSRKDEIVALGSKSVIGGTLATCMTGAVVGLLY
;
A
#
# COMPACT_ATOMS: atom_id res chain seq x y z
N TRP A 1 -5.74 11.14 4.92
CA TRP A 1 -6.66 11.74 5.92
C TRP A 1 -7.30 10.69 6.82
N LEU A 2 -8.07 9.72 6.29
CA LEU A 2 -8.78 8.72 7.12
C LEU A 2 -7.89 7.90 8.07
N MET A 3 -6.61 7.71 7.75
CA MET A 3 -5.62 7.04 8.62
C MET A 3 -5.05 7.94 9.73
N GLY A 4 -5.58 9.16 9.91
CA GLY A 4 -5.07 10.12 10.90
C GLY A 4 -4.01 11.10 10.37
N ILE A 5 -3.74 11.12 9.06
CA ILE A 5 -2.83 12.09 8.43
C ILE A 5 -3.51 13.48 8.40
N PRO A 6 -2.85 14.57 8.88
CA PRO A 6 -3.36 15.94 8.78
C PRO A 6 -3.72 16.34 7.34
N ALA A 7 -4.71 17.21 7.18
CA ALA A 7 -5.17 17.63 5.85
C ALA A 7 -4.05 18.32 5.04
N SER A 8 -3.17 19.09 5.70
CA SER A 8 -2.01 19.75 5.09
C SER A 8 -0.99 18.79 4.49
N GLU A 9 -0.89 17.57 5.04
CA GLU A 9 0.07 16.53 4.63
C GLU A 9 -0.58 15.46 3.73
N ALA A 10 -1.91 15.51 3.59
CA ALA A 10 -2.68 14.47 2.91
C ALA A 10 -2.28 14.30 1.44
N TYR A 11 -1.91 15.39 0.75
CA TYR A 11 -1.46 15.32 -0.64
C TYR A 11 -0.18 14.48 -0.76
N THR A 12 0.87 14.83 -0.01
CA THR A 12 2.15 14.10 0.02
C THR A 12 1.95 12.63 0.37
N ALA A 13 1.21 12.36 1.45
CA ALA A 13 0.88 10.99 1.87
C ALA A 13 0.12 10.20 0.80
N SER A 14 -0.86 10.81 0.14
CA SER A 14 -1.65 10.15 -0.91
C SER A 14 -0.83 9.87 -2.17
N SER A 15 0.12 10.75 -2.51
CA SER A 15 1.05 10.54 -3.63
C SER A 15 1.89 9.27 -3.41
N LEU A 16 2.43 9.11 -2.20
CA LEU A 16 3.18 7.90 -1.82
C LEU A 16 2.31 6.63 -1.88
N MET A 17 1.08 6.66 -1.34
CA MET A 17 0.14 5.53 -1.47
C MET A 17 -0.21 5.22 -2.93
N GLY A 18 -0.31 6.25 -3.77
CA GLY A 18 -0.52 6.12 -5.21
C GLY A 18 0.64 5.39 -5.89
N THR A 19 1.87 5.84 -5.66
CA THR A 19 3.09 5.16 -6.13
C THR A 19 3.11 3.71 -5.66
N LYS A 20 2.84 3.46 -4.38
CA LYS A 20 2.80 2.11 -3.80
C LYS A 20 1.81 1.21 -4.52
N THR A 21 0.60 1.71 -4.79
CA THR A 21 -0.51 0.90 -5.31
C THR A 21 -0.38 0.64 -6.81
N ILE A 22 0.03 1.66 -7.57
CA ILE A 22 0.15 1.56 -9.04
C ILE A 22 1.47 0.92 -9.45
N LEU A 23 2.58 1.25 -8.77
CA LEU A 23 3.91 0.73 -9.07
C LEU A 23 4.31 -0.36 -8.08
N ASN A 24 4.83 0.03 -6.92
CA ASN A 24 5.17 -0.86 -5.80
C ASN A 24 5.62 -0.06 -4.57
N GLU A 25 5.61 -0.72 -3.42
CA GLU A 25 6.05 -0.21 -2.13
C GLU A 25 7.53 0.18 -2.09
N PHE A 26 8.40 -0.52 -2.82
CA PHE A 26 9.84 -0.21 -2.83
C PHE A 26 10.11 1.21 -3.38
N LEU A 27 9.51 1.56 -4.52
CA LEU A 27 9.58 2.91 -5.07
C LEU A 27 8.93 3.95 -4.15
N ALA A 28 7.83 3.60 -3.49
CA ALA A 28 7.19 4.49 -2.53
C ALA A 28 8.09 4.75 -1.30
N TYR A 29 8.82 3.74 -0.81
CA TYR A 29 9.81 3.92 0.27
C TYR A 29 11.00 4.78 -0.17
N LEU A 30 11.48 4.62 -1.40
CA LEU A 30 12.52 5.50 -1.94
C LEU A 30 12.03 6.96 -2.02
N GLN A 31 10.79 7.17 -2.45
CA GLN A 31 10.19 8.51 -2.46
C GLN A 31 10.01 9.09 -1.06
N LEU A 32 9.57 8.27 -0.09
CA LEU A 32 9.46 8.69 1.31
C LEU A 32 10.83 9.12 1.86
N ALA A 33 11.88 8.32 1.62
CA ALA A 33 13.24 8.62 2.05
C ALA A 33 13.84 9.87 1.38
N GLY A 34 13.36 10.20 0.18
CA GLY A 34 13.77 11.39 -0.58
C GLY A 34 12.92 12.63 -0.34
N LEU A 35 11.93 12.59 0.57
CA LEU A 35 11.13 13.78 0.88
C LEU A 35 12.00 14.86 1.55
N PRO A 36 11.72 16.15 1.28
CA PRO A 36 12.37 17.23 2.00
C PRO A 36 11.97 17.21 3.48
N GLU A 37 12.86 17.71 4.33
CA GLU A 37 12.62 17.81 5.76
C GLU A 37 11.34 18.62 6.05
N GLY A 38 10.50 18.12 6.96
CA GLY A 38 9.21 18.74 7.29
C GLY A 38 8.08 18.50 6.28
N ALA A 39 8.29 17.75 5.19
CA ALA A 39 7.22 17.40 4.25
C ALA A 39 6.11 16.54 4.89
N LEU A 40 6.50 15.73 5.89
CA LEU A 40 5.61 15.01 6.78
C LEU A 40 6.11 15.20 8.21
N SER A 41 5.19 15.37 9.15
CA SER A 41 5.49 15.24 10.58
C SER A 41 6.03 13.84 10.91
N GLU A 42 6.73 13.72 12.04
CA GLU A 42 7.24 12.43 12.53
C GLU A 42 6.11 11.41 12.66
N ARG A 43 4.99 11.82 13.25
CA ARG A 43 3.78 11.00 13.38
C ARG A 43 3.26 10.50 12.02
N SER A 44 3.13 11.39 11.04
CA SER A 44 2.69 11.00 9.70
C SER A 44 3.68 10.10 8.98
N THR A 45 4.98 10.31 9.20
CA THR A 45 6.04 9.45 8.65
C THR A 45 5.92 8.03 9.20
N ILE A 46 5.65 7.87 10.50
CA ILE A 46 5.42 6.57 11.13
C ILE A 46 4.14 5.93 10.56
N ILE A 47 3.01 6.64 10.51
CA ILE A 47 1.76 6.13 9.92
C ILE A 47 2.00 5.64 8.48
N MET A 48 2.67 6.43 7.66
CA MET A 48 2.95 6.11 6.26
C MET A 48 3.89 4.92 6.11
N THR A 49 4.87 4.78 7.00
CA THR A 49 5.79 3.63 7.01
C THR A 49 5.03 2.31 7.14
N TYR A 50 4.01 2.26 8.00
CA TYR A 50 3.16 1.09 8.17
C TYR A 50 2.09 0.96 7.07
N ALA A 51 1.48 2.07 6.64
CA ALA A 51 0.45 2.07 5.60
C ALA A 51 0.97 1.56 4.24
N MET A 52 2.25 1.80 3.94
CA MET A 52 2.90 1.33 2.72
C MET A 52 3.48 -0.08 2.83
N CYS A 53 3.53 -0.66 4.04
CA CYS A 53 4.17 -1.95 4.28
C CYS A 53 3.31 -3.11 3.77
N GLY A 54 3.37 -3.37 2.46
CA GLY A 54 2.76 -4.56 1.86
C GLY A 54 2.74 -4.54 0.34
N PHE A 55 2.76 -5.74 -0.25
CA PHE A 55 2.86 -5.98 -1.69
C PHE A 55 1.52 -5.88 -2.43
N ALA A 56 0.55 -5.14 -1.91
CA ALA A 56 -0.72 -4.94 -2.59
C ALA A 56 -0.57 -3.86 -3.68
N ASN A 57 -0.13 -4.29 -4.86
CA ASN A 57 0.07 -3.48 -6.06
C ASN A 57 -0.20 -4.33 -7.33
N LEU A 58 -0.26 -3.70 -8.50
CA LEU A 58 -0.59 -4.39 -9.75
C LEU A 58 0.49 -5.38 -10.21
N GLY A 59 1.77 -5.09 -9.97
CA GLY A 59 2.88 -5.98 -10.30
C GLY A 59 2.85 -7.28 -9.50
N SER A 60 2.69 -7.16 -8.19
CA SER A 60 2.56 -8.28 -7.26
C SER A 60 1.31 -9.13 -7.52
N LEU A 61 0.21 -8.52 -8.00
CA LEU A 61 -0.95 -9.26 -8.47
C LEU A 61 -0.58 -10.20 -9.64
N GLY A 62 0.17 -9.69 -10.63
CA GLY A 62 0.65 -10.50 -11.76
C GLY A 62 1.53 -11.68 -11.30
N ILE A 63 2.44 -11.42 -10.36
CA ILE A 63 3.29 -12.47 -9.76
C ILE A 63 2.43 -13.53 -9.08
N LEU A 64 1.46 -13.13 -8.26
CA LEU A 64 0.61 -14.05 -7.52
C LEU A 64 -0.27 -14.89 -8.45
N ILE A 65 -0.87 -14.28 -9.48
CA ILE A 65 -1.64 -15.01 -10.50
C ILE A 65 -0.74 -16.02 -11.21
N GLY A 66 0.44 -15.60 -11.71
CA GLY A 66 1.37 -16.50 -12.38
C GLY A 66 1.80 -17.69 -11.51
N GLY A 67 2.09 -17.44 -10.24
CA GLY A 67 2.46 -18.48 -9.27
C GLY A 67 1.31 -19.42 -8.92
N LEU A 68 0.10 -18.91 -8.68
CA LEU A 68 -1.05 -19.75 -8.32
C LEU A 68 -1.52 -20.60 -9.51
N LEU A 69 -1.48 -20.06 -10.73
CA LEU A 69 -1.87 -20.80 -11.93
C LEU A 69 -0.89 -21.92 -12.29
N SER A 70 0.40 -21.81 -11.92
CA SER A 70 1.37 -22.89 -12.12
C SER A 70 1.15 -24.05 -11.14
N ILE A 71 0.64 -23.76 -9.94
CA ILE A 71 0.36 -24.76 -8.89
C ILE A 71 -1.04 -25.39 -9.05
N THR A 72 -2.05 -24.60 -9.43
CA THR A 72 -3.44 -25.05 -9.52
C THR A 72 -4.13 -24.46 -10.74
N PRO A 73 -3.81 -24.94 -11.96
CA PRO A 73 -4.37 -24.40 -13.19
C PRO A 73 -5.90 -24.57 -13.30
N SER A 74 -6.47 -25.58 -12.62
CA SER A 74 -7.92 -25.84 -12.62
C SER A 74 -8.76 -24.75 -11.94
N ARG A 75 -8.15 -23.88 -11.11
CA ARG A 75 -8.83 -22.78 -10.40
C ARG A 75 -8.62 -21.41 -11.06
N LYS A 76 -8.24 -21.39 -12.33
CA LYS A 76 -7.88 -20.16 -13.04
C LYS A 76 -8.94 -19.06 -12.94
N ASP A 77 -10.20 -19.41 -13.23
CA ASP A 77 -11.28 -18.43 -13.29
C ASP A 77 -11.55 -17.79 -11.93
N GLU A 78 -11.45 -18.58 -10.85
CA GLU A 78 -11.57 -18.09 -9.49
C GLU A 78 -10.41 -17.14 -9.10
N ILE A 79 -9.17 -17.54 -9.38
CA ILE A 79 -7.96 -16.75 -9.07
C ILE A 79 -8.02 -15.40 -9.79
N VAL A 80 -8.36 -15.40 -11.07
CA VAL A 80 -8.45 -14.17 -11.88
C VAL A 80 -9.62 -13.29 -11.39
N ALA A 81 -10.79 -13.88 -11.09
CA ALA A 81 -11.95 -13.14 -10.59
C ALA A 81 -11.71 -12.46 -9.23
N LEU A 82 -10.83 -13.02 -8.39
CA LEU A 82 -10.46 -12.46 -7.09
C LEU A 82 -9.30 -11.45 -7.16
N GLY A 83 -8.60 -11.36 -8.28
CA GLY A 83 -7.36 -10.59 -8.39
C GLY A 83 -7.50 -9.10 -8.06
N SER A 84 -8.48 -8.40 -8.60
CA SER A 84 -8.69 -6.98 -8.27
C SER A 84 -9.13 -6.78 -6.82
N LYS A 85 -9.97 -7.70 -6.30
CA LYS A 85 -10.43 -7.67 -4.91
C LYS A 85 -9.29 -7.89 -3.93
N SER A 86 -8.29 -8.70 -4.26
CA SER A 86 -7.14 -8.95 -3.39
C SER A 86 -6.24 -7.70 -3.25
N VAL A 87 -6.07 -6.91 -4.31
CA VAL A 87 -5.33 -5.63 -4.25
C VAL A 87 -6.05 -4.63 -3.35
N ILE A 88 -7.38 -4.52 -3.47
CA ILE A 88 -8.19 -3.64 -2.61
C ILE A 88 -8.11 -4.11 -1.16
N GLY A 89 -8.35 -5.40 -0.91
CA GLY A 89 -8.29 -5.98 0.44
C GLY A 89 -6.92 -5.83 1.09
N GLY A 90 -5.85 -6.11 0.35
CA GLY A 90 -4.48 -5.94 0.83
C GLY A 90 -4.13 -4.48 1.12
N THR A 91 -4.59 -3.53 0.28
CA THR A 91 -4.39 -2.10 0.54
C THR A 91 -5.18 -1.62 1.76
N LEU A 92 -6.43 -2.06 1.93
CA LEU A 92 -7.21 -1.75 3.12
C LEU A 92 -6.59 -2.32 4.39
N ALA A 93 -5.99 -3.52 4.31
CA ALA A 93 -5.27 -4.12 5.44
C ALA A 93 -4.09 -3.25 5.88
N THR A 94 -3.25 -2.79 4.96
CA THR A 94 -2.12 -1.92 5.34
C THR A 94 -2.58 -0.53 5.78
N CYS A 95 -3.63 0.02 5.16
CA CYS A 95 -4.26 1.26 5.63
C CYS A 95 -4.81 1.15 7.06
N MET A 96 -5.40 0.00 7.43
CA MET A 96 -5.86 -0.27 8.78
C MET A 96 -4.68 -0.30 9.76
N THR A 97 -3.57 -0.97 9.40
CA THR A 97 -2.35 -0.96 10.22
C THR A 97 -1.85 0.48 10.43
N GLY A 98 -1.80 1.28 9.37
CA GLY A 98 -1.44 2.70 9.47
C GLY A 98 -2.38 3.51 10.38
N ALA A 99 -3.69 3.26 10.29
CA ALA A 99 -4.68 3.91 11.15
C ALA A 99 -4.53 3.50 12.63
N VAL A 100 -4.27 2.22 12.92
CA VAL A 100 -3.99 1.75 14.28
C VAL A 100 -2.74 2.41 14.83
N VAL A 101 -1.67 2.50 14.04
CA VAL A 101 -0.45 3.21 14.41
C VAL A 101 -0.75 4.69 14.69
N GLY A 102 -1.57 5.35 13.88
CA GLY A 102 -2.01 6.72 14.13
C GLY A 102 -2.92 6.89 15.35
N LEU A 103 -3.50 5.83 15.90
CA LEU A 103 -4.22 5.91 17.18
C LEU A 103 -3.26 5.78 18.37
N LEU A 104 -2.16 5.03 18.22
CA LEU A 104 -1.20 4.76 19.27
C LEU A 104 -0.13 5.86 19.41
N TYR A 105 0.16 6.57 18.33
CA TYR A 105 1.15 7.64 18.22
C TYR A 105 0.52 8.89 17.62
#